data_AF-A0A654ATI6-F1
#
_entry.id   AF-A0A654ATI6-F1
#
_cell.length_a   1.000
_cell.length_b   1.000
_cell.length_c   1.000
_cell.angle_alpha   90.00
_cell.angle_beta   90.00
_cell.angle_gamma   90.00
#
_symmetry.space_group_name_H-M   'P 1'
#
loop_
_entity.id
_entity.type
_entity.pdbx_description
1 polymer ?
#
loop_
_entity_poly.entity_id
_entity_poly.type
_entity_poly.pdbx_seq_one_letter_code
_entity_poly.pdbx_strand_id
1 'polypeptide(L)'
;MIETPVVASNLRRKLGAASDHALDAGRLNENVPSWWRLIMRGKLRSEGRVRQGERVGAGKRVLSEAELGQVIRGLPNFSRMVNDALTLYLWTLLRGGEITSMHSKDIAEEKDGLWWTIPKAETKNRQRERAVDHRVPLVGRAEAIVRRRLEVAGAGYLFPSSGKSPHVE
;
A
#
# COMPACT_ATOMS: atom_id res chain seq x y z
N MET A 1 -9.31 6.64 -26.90
CA MET A 1 -10.48 6.60 -26.00
C MET A 1 -10.07 5.79 -24.79
N ILE A 2 -10.10 6.34 -23.57
CA ILE A 2 -9.60 5.63 -22.38
C ILE A 2 -10.67 4.61 -21.95
N GLU A 3 -10.61 3.40 -22.49
CA GLU A 3 -11.34 2.26 -21.94
C GLU A 3 -10.86 2.06 -20.51
N THR A 4 -11.69 2.42 -19.53
CA THR A 4 -11.35 2.28 -18.11
C THR A 4 -12.30 1.29 -17.41
N PRO A 5 -12.23 -0.02 -17.72
CA PRO A 5 -13.08 -1.05 -17.11
C PRO A 5 -13.08 -1.02 -15.57
N VAL A 6 -11.98 -0.61 -14.96
CA VAL A 6 -11.84 -0.47 -13.50
C VAL A 6 -12.73 0.65 -12.95
N VAL A 7 -12.80 1.80 -13.62
CA VAL A 7 -13.64 2.93 -13.20
C VAL A 7 -15.11 2.55 -13.36
N ALA A 8 -15.48 1.92 -14.48
CA ALA A 8 -16.84 1.41 -14.69
C ALA A 8 -17.23 0.35 -13.64
N SER A 9 -16.33 -0.56 -13.30
CA SER A 9 -16.53 -1.56 -12.24
C SER A 9 -16.72 -0.91 -10.86
N ASN A 10 -15.91 0.09 -10.53
CA ASN A 10 -16.04 0.87 -9.29
C ASN A 10 -17.36 1.64 -9.23
N LEU A 11 -17.78 2.26 -10.32
CA LEU A 11 -19.06 2.96 -10.41
C LEU A 11 -20.22 1.99 -10.21
N ARG A 12 -20.23 0.85 -10.92
CA ARG A 12 -21.24 -0.21 -10.73
C ARG A 12 -21.31 -0.67 -9.28
N ARG A 13 -20.15 -0.86 -8.62
CA ARG A 13 -20.10 -1.26 -7.20
C ARG A 13 -20.76 -0.21 -6.29
N LYS A 14 -20.48 1.08 -6.53
CA LYS A 14 -21.08 2.18 -5.76
C LYS A 14 -22.59 2.28 -6.00
N LEU A 15 -23.04 2.19 -7.25
CA LEU A 15 -24.47 2.21 -7.60
C LEU A 15 -25.23 1.04 -7.00
N GLY A 16 -24.63 -0.16 -6.99
CA GLY A 16 -25.19 -1.31 -6.28
C GLY A 16 -25.38 -1.02 -4.79
N ALA A 17 -24.32 -0.57 -4.11
CA ALA A 17 -24.40 -0.24 -2.68
C ALA A 17 -25.44 0.85 -2.37
N ALA A 18 -25.58 1.86 -3.24
CA ALA A 18 -26.59 2.89 -3.09
C ALA A 18 -28.03 2.34 -3.26
N SER A 19 -28.25 1.42 -4.20
CA SER A 19 -29.54 0.75 -4.37
C SER A 19 -29.90 -0.11 -3.15
N ASP A 20 -28.95 -0.86 -2.59
CA ASP A 20 -29.23 -1.65 -1.37
C ASP A 20 -29.54 -0.75 -0.18
N HIS A 21 -28.76 0.33 0.00
CA HIS A 21 -29.04 1.31 1.05
C HIS A 21 -30.44 1.94 0.90
N ALA A 22 -30.87 2.23 -0.33
CA ALA A 22 -32.19 2.79 -0.59
C ALA A 22 -33.31 1.76 -0.35
N LEU A 23 -33.09 0.48 -0.64
CA LEU A 23 -34.01 -0.61 -0.27
C LEU A 23 -34.11 -0.76 1.25
N ASP A 24 -32.98 -0.85 1.96
CA ASP A 24 -32.94 -0.99 3.42
C ASP A 24 -33.59 0.20 4.14
N ALA A 25 -33.50 1.41 3.56
CA ALA A 25 -34.12 2.62 4.07
C ALA A 25 -35.60 2.77 3.67
N GLY A 26 -36.20 1.79 2.98
CA GLY A 26 -37.59 1.85 2.51
C GLY A 26 -37.86 2.90 1.42
N ARG A 27 -36.82 3.45 0.79
CA ARG A 27 -36.92 4.43 -0.31
C ARG A 27 -37.17 3.77 -1.67
N LEU A 28 -36.98 2.46 -1.75
CA LEU A 28 -37.29 1.64 -2.91
C LEU A 28 -38.28 0.55 -2.50
N ASN A 29 -39.19 0.19 -3.42
CA ASN A 29 -40.08 -0.95 -3.22
C ASN A 29 -39.26 -2.24 -3.18
N GLU A 30 -39.62 -3.16 -2.27
CA GLU A 30 -38.94 -4.45 -2.05
C GLU A 30 -38.86 -5.34 -3.31
N ASN A 31 -39.78 -5.14 -4.27
CA ASN A 31 -39.82 -5.89 -5.52
C ASN A 31 -38.93 -5.28 -6.62
N VAL A 32 -38.29 -4.13 -6.37
CA VAL A 32 -37.37 -3.52 -7.33
C VAL A 32 -36.06 -4.32 -7.34
N PRO A 33 -35.71 -4.98 -8.47
CA PRO A 33 -34.48 -5.75 -8.53
C PRO A 33 -33.27 -4.82 -8.48
N SER A 34 -32.23 -5.22 -7.73
CA SER A 34 -30.94 -4.52 -7.73
C SER A 34 -30.24 -4.72 -9.07
N TRP A 35 -30.55 -3.86 -10.05
CA TRP A 35 -30.02 -3.91 -11.43
C TRP A 35 -28.50 -3.96 -11.46
N TRP A 36 -27.84 -3.16 -10.61
CA TRP A 36 -26.38 -3.06 -10.57
C TRP A 36 -25.70 -4.29 -9.98
N ARG A 37 -26.31 -4.94 -8.98
CA ARG A 37 -25.71 -6.07 -8.27
C ARG A 37 -26.12 -7.42 -8.87
N LEU A 38 -27.36 -7.55 -9.33
CA LEU A 38 -27.93 -8.78 -9.89
C LEU A 38 -27.75 -8.84 -11.41
N ILE A 39 -28.29 -7.87 -12.15
CA ILE A 39 -28.38 -7.95 -13.62
C ILE A 39 -27.04 -7.61 -14.28
N MET A 40 -26.33 -6.60 -13.76
CA MET A 40 -25.02 -6.19 -14.26
C MET A 40 -23.86 -7.04 -13.71
N ARG A 41 -24.15 -8.08 -12.92
CA ARG A 41 -23.14 -8.99 -12.38
C ARG A 41 -22.39 -9.66 -13.53
N GLY A 42 -21.06 -9.52 -13.55
CA GLY A 42 -20.20 -10.19 -14.53
C GLY A 42 -20.28 -9.66 -15.97
N LYS A 43 -21.09 -8.62 -16.24
CA LYS A 43 -21.19 -7.97 -17.56
C LYS A 43 -20.06 -6.99 -17.84
N LEU A 44 -19.45 -6.42 -16.80
CA LEU A 44 -18.27 -5.56 -16.90
C LEU A 44 -17.02 -6.36 -16.51
N ARG A 45 -16.49 -7.15 -17.45
CA ARG A 45 -15.22 -7.88 -17.25
C ARG A 45 -14.04 -6.99 -17.62
N SER A 46 -12.97 -7.06 -16.83
CA SER A 46 -11.69 -6.50 -17.25
C SER A 46 -11.08 -7.42 -18.30
N GLU A 47 -10.58 -6.86 -19.39
CA GLU A 47 -9.83 -7.61 -20.42
C GLU A 47 -8.37 -7.91 -20.02
N GLY A 48 -8.01 -7.57 -18.78
CA GLY A 48 -6.62 -7.60 -18.31
C GLY A 48 -5.86 -6.34 -18.69
N ARG A 49 -4.69 -6.17 -18.08
CA ARG A 49 -3.80 -5.05 -18.38
C ARG A 49 -2.90 -5.45 -19.54
N VAL A 50 -2.76 -4.61 -20.55
CA VAL A 50 -1.71 -4.76 -21.57
C VAL A 50 -0.49 -3.95 -21.14
N ARG A 51 0.71 -4.53 -21.21
CA ARG A 51 1.97 -3.83 -20.95
C ARG A 51 2.94 -4.17 -22.08
N GLN A 52 3.43 -3.14 -22.77
CA GLN A 52 4.32 -3.29 -23.94
C GLN A 52 3.78 -4.26 -25.00
N GLY A 53 2.48 -4.20 -25.29
CA GLY A 53 1.83 -5.05 -26.30
C GLY A 53 1.43 -6.46 -25.81
N GLU A 54 1.90 -6.90 -24.65
CA GLU A 54 1.57 -8.20 -24.09
C GLU A 54 0.47 -8.12 -23.02
N ARG A 55 -0.47 -9.08 -23.02
CA ARG A 55 -1.45 -9.22 -21.94
C ARG A 55 -0.73 -9.68 -20.67
N VAL A 56 -0.79 -8.86 -19.64
CA VAL A 56 -0.35 -9.24 -18.29
C VAL A 56 -1.29 -10.34 -17.81
N GLY A 57 -0.81 -11.57 -17.81
CA GLY A 57 -1.55 -12.74 -17.36
C GLY A 57 -1.97 -12.66 -15.89
N ALA A 58 -2.68 -13.67 -15.41
CA ALA A 58 -3.19 -13.69 -14.03
C ALA A 58 -2.08 -13.76 -12.95
N GLY A 59 -0.87 -14.18 -13.33
CA GLY A 59 0.28 -14.26 -12.44
C GLY A 59 0.92 -12.89 -12.18
N LYS A 60 1.17 -12.57 -10.91
CA LYS A 60 2.06 -11.46 -10.56
C LYS A 60 3.50 -11.93 -10.79
N ARG A 61 4.19 -11.36 -11.80
CA ARG A 61 5.63 -11.57 -11.98
C ARG A 61 6.38 -11.05 -10.75
N VAL A 62 7.33 -11.83 -10.27
CA VAL A 62 8.31 -11.43 -9.25
C VAL A 62 9.68 -11.28 -9.89
N LEU A 63 10.58 -10.51 -9.28
CA LEU A 63 11.96 -10.42 -9.73
C LEU A 63 12.68 -11.74 -9.44
N SER A 64 13.41 -12.25 -10.42
CA SER A 64 14.42 -13.28 -10.20
C SER A 64 15.58 -12.73 -9.37
N GLU A 65 16.42 -13.62 -8.80
CA GLU A 65 17.61 -13.21 -8.05
C GLU A 65 18.58 -12.36 -8.88
N ALA A 66 18.74 -12.69 -10.17
CA ALA A 66 19.59 -11.94 -11.08
C ALA A 66 19.06 -10.51 -11.31
N GLU A 67 17.75 -10.37 -11.53
CA GLU A 67 17.10 -9.06 -11.69
C GLU A 67 17.12 -8.26 -10.39
N LEU A 68 16.87 -8.92 -9.26
CA LEU A 68 16.97 -8.28 -7.95
C LEU A 68 18.40 -7.77 -7.70
N GLY A 69 19.42 -8.55 -8.07
CA GLY A 69 20.81 -8.13 -8.02
C GLY A 69 21.11 -6.90 -8.90
N GLN A 70 20.50 -6.82 -10.09
CA GLN A 70 20.61 -5.62 -10.95
C GLN A 70 19.94 -4.41 -10.29
N VAL A 71 18.74 -4.57 -9.72
CA VAL A 71 18.04 -3.50 -9.00
C VAL A 71 18.88 -3.00 -7.83
N ILE A 72 19.38 -3.91 -6.98
CA ILE A 72 20.17 -3.55 -5.79
C ILE A 72 21.45 -2.80 -6.17
N ARG A 73 22.16 -3.23 -7.23
CA ARG A 73 23.34 -2.53 -7.73
C ARG A 73 23.02 -1.15 -8.32
N GLY A 74 21.82 -0.98 -8.87
CA GLY A 74 21.35 0.28 -9.42
C GLY A 74 20.84 1.28 -8.38
N LEU A 75 20.58 0.87 -7.14
CA LEU A 75 20.05 1.74 -6.09
C LEU A 75 20.81 3.06 -5.88
N PRO A 76 22.17 3.09 -5.94
CA PRO A 76 22.93 4.34 -5.80
C PRO A 76 22.67 5.39 -6.89
N ASN A 77 22.06 5.01 -8.02
CA ASN A 77 21.72 5.95 -9.10
C ASN A 77 20.45 6.75 -8.81
N PHE A 78 19.69 6.41 -7.77
CA PHE A 78 18.52 7.17 -7.34
C PHE A 78 18.90 8.26 -6.34
N SER A 79 18.03 9.26 -6.19
CA SER A 79 18.15 10.20 -5.08
C SER A 79 18.20 9.44 -3.76
N ARG A 80 18.92 9.98 -2.77
CA ARG A 80 19.10 9.31 -1.47
C ARG A 80 17.78 8.92 -0.81
N MET A 81 16.75 9.75 -0.99
CA MET A 81 15.41 9.47 -0.49
C MET A 81 14.76 8.25 -1.11
N VAL A 82 14.81 8.16 -2.44
CA VAL A 82 14.24 7.04 -3.19
C VAL A 82 15.05 5.77 -2.93
N ASN A 83 16.39 5.86 -2.91
CA ASN A 83 17.26 4.74 -2.58
C ASN A 83 16.93 4.14 -1.20
N ASP A 84 16.78 4.99 -0.19
CA ASP A 84 16.46 4.53 1.16
C ASP A 84 15.09 3.85 1.23
N ALA A 85 14.07 4.46 0.63
CA ALA A 85 12.72 3.90 0.62
C ALA A 85 12.68 2.56 -0.13
N LEU A 86 13.33 2.44 -1.29
CA LEU A 86 13.43 1.20 -2.06
C LEU A 86 14.21 0.12 -1.32
N THR A 87 15.29 0.49 -0.62
CA THR A 87 16.04 -0.45 0.21
C THR A 87 15.17 -0.95 1.37
N LEU A 88 14.45 -0.07 2.07
CA LEU A 88 13.54 -0.49 3.13
C LEU A 88 12.43 -1.40 2.60
N TYR A 89 11.89 -1.13 1.42
CA TYR A 89 10.93 -2.02 0.74
C TYR A 89 11.49 -3.44 0.59
N LEU A 90 12.72 -3.57 0.08
CA LEU A 90 13.34 -4.86 -0.19
C LEU A 90 13.72 -5.63 1.10
N TRP A 91 14.11 -4.92 2.16
CA TRP A 91 14.55 -5.54 3.42
C TRP A 91 13.41 -5.80 4.41
N THR A 92 12.32 -5.04 4.36
CA THR A 92 11.22 -5.15 5.34
C THR A 92 9.93 -5.71 4.74
N LEU A 93 9.81 -5.69 3.40
CA LEU A 93 8.60 -6.08 2.65
C LEU A 93 7.33 -5.29 3.03
N LEU A 94 7.51 -4.13 3.66
CA LEU A 94 6.42 -3.25 4.04
C LEU A 94 5.92 -2.44 2.85
N ARG A 95 4.70 -1.90 2.99
CA ARG A 95 4.13 -1.02 1.96
C ARG A 95 4.81 0.33 2.00
N GLY A 96 4.90 0.99 0.86
CA GLY A 96 5.57 2.28 0.74
C GLY A 96 4.95 3.35 1.61
N GLY A 97 3.63 3.37 1.71
CA GLY A 97 2.94 4.29 2.62
C GLY A 97 3.25 4.03 4.09
N GLU A 98 3.53 2.78 4.48
CA GLU A 98 4.00 2.48 5.85
C GLU A 98 5.44 3.01 6.02
N ILE A 99 6.33 2.73 5.05
CA ILE A 99 7.74 3.15 5.09
C ILE A 99 7.87 4.68 5.14
N THR A 100 7.14 5.41 4.31
CA THR A 100 7.25 6.87 4.27
C THR A 100 6.60 7.52 5.49
N SER A 101 5.61 6.89 6.12
CA SER A 101 5.02 7.36 7.38
C SER A 101 5.81 6.94 8.63
N MET A 102 6.99 6.33 8.49
CA MET A 102 7.83 5.90 9.62
C MET A 102 8.20 7.10 10.50
N HIS A 103 7.89 7.02 11.79
CA HIS A 103 8.12 8.07 12.77
C HIS A 103 9.13 7.63 13.84
N SER A 104 9.98 8.55 14.31
CA SER A 104 11.06 8.20 15.23
C SER A 104 10.59 7.60 16.56
N LYS A 105 9.49 8.12 17.11
CA LYS A 105 8.82 7.58 18.31
C LYS A 105 8.44 6.09 18.24
N ASP A 106 8.28 5.55 17.03
CA ASP A 106 7.87 4.17 16.80
C ASP A 106 9.08 3.22 16.65
N ILE A 107 10.31 3.78 16.71
CA ILE A 107 11.56 3.04 16.67
C ILE A 107 12.12 2.90 18.08
N ALA A 108 12.50 1.69 18.46
CA ALA A 108 13.11 1.41 19.76
C ALA A 108 14.33 0.49 19.63
N GLU A 109 15.37 0.77 20.42
CA GLU A 109 16.44 -0.19 20.68
C GLU A 109 15.96 -1.17 21.75
N GLU A 110 15.97 -2.46 21.41
CA GLU A 110 15.63 -3.54 22.32
C GLU A 110 16.83 -4.48 22.48
N LYS A 111 16.71 -5.48 23.36
CA LYS A 111 17.84 -6.36 23.73
C LYS A 111 18.46 -7.10 22.53
N ASP A 112 17.66 -7.36 21.50
CA ASP A 112 18.03 -8.11 20.30
C ASP A 112 18.19 -7.23 19.05
N GLY A 113 18.13 -5.90 19.20
CA GLY A 113 18.43 -4.94 18.14
C GLY A 113 17.36 -3.87 17.96
N LEU A 114 17.37 -3.25 16.78
CA LEU A 114 16.50 -2.13 16.46
C LEU A 114 15.14 -2.64 15.94
N TRP A 115 14.06 -2.17 16.56
CA TRP A 115 12.70 -2.54 16.19
C TRP A 115 11.89 -1.33 15.75
N TRP A 116 11.04 -1.54 14.75
CA TRP A 116 9.96 -0.63 14.41
C TRP A 116 8.61 -1.24 14.81
N THR A 117 7.80 -0.47 15.52
CA THR A 117 6.44 -0.84 15.91
C THR A 117 5.44 0.02 15.17
N ILE A 118 4.71 -0.54 14.20
CA ILE A 118 3.60 0.17 13.55
C ILE A 118 2.34 -0.08 14.39
N PRO A 119 1.75 0.95 15.02
CA PRO A 119 0.59 0.75 15.88
C PRO A 119 -0.59 0.22 15.07
N LYS A 120 -1.32 -0.75 15.63
CA LYS A 120 -2.55 -1.32 15.05
C LYS A 120 -3.49 -0.24 14.55
N ALA A 121 -3.65 0.83 15.34
CA ALA A 121 -4.52 1.97 15.06
C ALA A 121 -4.24 2.61 13.69
N GLU A 122 -2.98 2.62 13.26
CA GLU A 122 -2.53 3.20 11.99
C GLU A 122 -2.59 2.21 10.83
N THR A 123 -2.82 0.92 11.12
CA THR A 123 -2.89 -0.11 10.07
C THR A 123 -4.25 -0.17 9.39
N LYS A 124 -4.27 -0.71 8.16
CA LYS A 124 -5.51 -1.03 7.44
C LYS A 124 -6.43 -2.00 8.20
N ASN A 125 -5.86 -2.83 9.07
CA ASN A 125 -6.59 -3.86 9.82
C ASN A 125 -7.00 -3.41 11.22
N ARG A 126 -6.93 -2.10 11.54
CA ARG A 126 -7.26 -1.56 12.87
C ARG A 126 -8.59 -2.02 13.46
N GLN A 127 -9.60 -2.24 12.61
CA GLN A 127 -10.94 -2.68 13.01
C GLN A 127 -11.05 -4.20 13.28
N ARG A 128 -9.99 -4.97 13.04
CA ARG A 128 -9.98 -6.41 13.30
C ARG A 128 -9.62 -6.65 14.76
N GLU A 129 -10.48 -7.33 15.49
CA GLU A 129 -10.29 -7.64 16.92
C GLU A 129 -8.92 -8.26 17.18
N ARG A 130 -8.58 -9.32 16.44
CA ARG A 130 -7.30 -10.05 16.56
C ARG A 130 -6.09 -9.37 15.94
N ALA A 131 -6.23 -8.21 15.28
CA ALA A 131 -5.06 -7.50 14.80
C ALA A 131 -4.27 -6.92 15.98
N VAL A 132 -2.96 -6.91 15.84
CA VAL A 132 -1.99 -6.38 16.82
C VAL A 132 -1.07 -5.39 16.12
N ASP A 133 -0.21 -4.72 16.89
CA ASP A 133 0.84 -3.87 16.35
C ASP A 133 1.75 -4.69 15.43
N HIS A 134 2.13 -4.11 14.30
CA HIS A 134 3.04 -4.77 13.37
C HIS A 134 4.48 -4.47 13.79
N ARG A 135 5.15 -5.50 14.29
CA ARG A 135 6.52 -5.46 14.78
C ARG A 135 7.48 -5.89 13.68
N VAL A 136 8.44 -5.03 13.36
CA VAL A 136 9.37 -5.22 12.24
C VAL A 136 10.80 -5.09 12.76
N PRO A 137 11.59 -6.19 12.76
CA PRO A 137 13.00 -6.12 13.10
C PRO A 137 13.74 -5.39 11.98
N LEU A 138 14.56 -4.41 12.35
CA LEU A 138 15.38 -3.66 11.41
C LEU A 138 16.80 -4.22 11.48
N VAL A 139 17.23 -4.86 10.39
CA VAL A 139 18.52 -5.55 10.32
C VAL A 139 19.32 -5.14 9.09
N GLY A 140 20.65 -5.18 9.22
CA GLY A 140 21.57 -4.93 8.11
C GLY A 140 21.37 -3.56 7.47
N ARG A 141 21.06 -3.53 6.16
CA ARG A 141 20.91 -2.24 5.44
C ARG A 141 19.70 -1.44 5.91
N ALA A 142 18.62 -2.10 6.36
CA ALA A 142 17.45 -1.41 6.88
C ALA A 142 17.80 -0.65 8.18
N GLU A 143 18.48 -1.33 9.10
CA GLU A 143 18.96 -0.73 10.35
C GLU A 143 19.86 0.48 10.08
N ALA A 144 20.86 0.31 9.21
CA ALA A 144 21.80 1.38 8.87
C ALA A 144 21.10 2.62 8.28
N ILE A 145 20.05 2.42 7.47
CA ILE A 145 19.24 3.51 6.93
C ILE A 145 18.43 4.19 8.03
N VAL A 146 17.76 3.41 8.89
CA VAL A 146 16.87 3.95 9.93
C VAL A 146 17.68 4.74 10.95
N ARG A 147 18.80 4.22 11.46
CA ARG A 147 19.67 4.94 12.41
C ARG A 147 20.10 6.30 11.85
N ARG A 148 20.59 6.29 10.61
CA ARG A 148 21.02 7.51 9.93
C ARG A 148 19.88 8.49 9.65
N ARG A 149 18.66 8.00 9.42
CA ARG A 149 17.47 8.86 9.26
C ARG A 149 16.98 9.40 10.60
N LEU A 150 17.11 8.66 11.70
CA LEU A 150 16.80 9.14 13.05
C LEU A 150 17.68 10.34 13.42
N GLU A 151 18.98 10.30 13.10
CA GLU A 151 19.91 11.42 13.34
C GLU A 151 19.44 12.72 12.68
N VAL A 152 18.79 12.64 11.52
CA VAL A 152 18.30 13.80 10.76
C VAL A 152 16.89 14.20 11.17
N ALA A 153 16.02 13.22 11.45
CA ALA A 153 14.61 13.44 11.72
C ALA A 153 14.34 13.96 13.14
N GLY A 154 15.23 13.69 14.10
CA GLY A 154 15.00 13.98 15.51
C GLY A 154 13.69 13.34 15.99
N ALA A 155 12.76 14.15 16.52
CA ALA A 155 11.47 13.70 17.02
C ALA A 155 10.35 13.59 15.95
N GLY A 156 10.69 13.61 14.64
CA GLY A 156 9.71 13.62 13.55
C GLY A 156 9.68 12.37 12.67
N TYR A 157 9.12 12.53 11.47
CA TYR A 157 9.08 11.51 10.42
C TYR A 157 10.46 11.29 9.79
N LEU A 158 10.80 10.03 9.51
CA LEU A 158 12.07 9.66 8.89
C LEU A 158 12.12 10.01 7.40
N PHE A 159 10.96 10.19 6.76
CA PHE A 159 10.82 10.65 5.37
C PHE A 159 9.97 11.93 5.32
N PRO A 160 10.49 13.07 5.82
CA PRO A 160 9.72 14.30 5.89
C PRO A 160 9.43 14.85 4.49
N SER A 161 8.29 15.49 4.32
CA SER A 161 7.93 16.23 3.11
C SER A 161 8.00 17.72 3.37
N SER A 162 8.33 18.49 2.33
CA SER A 162 8.26 19.96 2.35
C SER A 162 6.86 20.49 1.99
N GLY A 163 5.91 19.60 1.69
CA GLY A 163 4.55 19.93 1.27
C GLY A 163 3.55 19.98 2.43
N LYS A 164 2.26 19.86 2.10
CA LYS A 164 1.17 19.85 3.10
C LYS A 164 1.13 18.58 3.96
N SER A 165 1.63 17.47 3.41
CA SER A 165 1.72 16.19 4.12
C SER A 165 2.97 16.20 5.00
N PRO A 166 2.92 15.65 6.23
CA PRO A 166 4.07 15.67 7.13
C PRO A 166 5.20 14.73 6.67
N HIS A 167 4.91 13.80 5.76
CA HIS A 167 5.87 12.89 5.15
C HIS A 167 5.63 12.75 3.65
N VAL A 168 6.56 12.10 2.96
CA VAL A 168 6.48 11.88 1.50
C VAL A 168 5.32 10.92 1.17
N GLU A 169 4.64 11.17 0.06
CA GLU A 169 3.54 10.33 -0.49
C GLU A 169 3.93 9.67 -1.81
#